data_AF-A0A7S0UH33-F1
#
_entry.id   AF-A0A7S0UH33-F1
#
_cell.length_a   1.000
_cell.length_b   1.000
_cell.length_c   1.000
_cell.angle_alpha   90.00
_cell.angle_beta   90.00
_cell.angle_gamma   90.00
#
_symmetry.space_group_name_H-M   'P 1'
#
loop_
_entity.id
_entity.type
_entity.pdbx_description
1 polymer ?
#
loop_
_entity_poly.entity_id
_entity_poly.type
_entity_poly.pdbx_seq_one_letter_code
_entity_poly.pdbx_strand_id
1 'polypeptide(L)'
;GVDLLSVVQGCLSESDMEVVSHAVAALDSLCRGDVLDVDFYAVWRMVSRKKLTPQAMEHPGVLAKVMGLLANGAEGAEEQLDGARDAVKSLWANRLNSAPSVREAALTSLGKFKSEVLEASLPEEELTAD
;
A
#
# COMPACT_ATOMS: atom_id res chain seq x y z
N GLY A 1 26.55 -10.62 4.48
CA GLY A 1 25.65 -10.25 3.38
C GLY A 1 25.11 -8.87 3.66
N VAL A 2 24.85 -8.08 2.62
CA VAL A 2 24.15 -6.78 2.77
C VAL A 2 22.70 -7.08 3.12
N ASP A 3 22.20 -6.49 4.21
CA ASP A 3 20.78 -6.55 4.54
C ASP A 3 20.02 -5.58 3.61
N LEU A 4 19.54 -6.11 2.48
CA LEU A 4 18.84 -5.36 1.44
C LEU A 4 17.63 -4.61 2.00
N LEU A 5 16.93 -5.19 2.98
CA LEU A 5 15.75 -4.58 3.58
C LEU A 5 16.14 -3.34 4.38
N SER A 6 17.25 -3.40 5.13
CA SER A 6 17.76 -2.24 5.88
C SER A 6 18.14 -1.07 4.96
N VAL A 7 18.68 -1.36 3.77
CA VAL A 7 19.06 -0.34 2.79
C VAL A 7 17.82 0.34 2.22
N VAL A 8 16.82 -0.44 1.79
CA VAL A 8 15.55 0.09 1.27
C VAL A 8 14.82 0.92 2.34
N GLN A 9 14.89 0.50 3.61
CA GLN A 9 14.32 1.25 4.73
C GLN A 9 14.99 2.61 4.98
N GLY A 10 16.29 2.75 4.70
CA GLY A 10 16.99 4.03 4.79
C GLY A 10 16.43 5.02 3.78
N CYS A 11 16.19 4.57 2.55
CA CYS A 11 15.67 5.38 1.46
C CYS A 11 14.27 5.96 1.69
N LEU A 12 13.46 5.37 2.58
CA LEU A 12 12.11 5.88 2.89
C LEU A 12 12.10 7.23 3.61
N SER A 13 13.23 7.62 4.23
CA SER A 13 13.35 8.87 4.99
C SER A 13 14.14 9.96 4.25
N GLU A 14 14.45 9.72 2.98
CA GLU A 14 15.18 10.68 2.13
C GLU A 14 14.31 11.87 1.73
N SER A 15 14.95 13.01 1.45
CA SER A 15 14.25 14.22 0.99
C SER A 15 13.86 14.16 -0.50
N ASP A 16 14.49 13.29 -1.28
CA ASP A 16 14.19 13.10 -2.70
C ASP A 16 13.01 12.13 -2.87
N MET A 17 11.89 12.63 -3.38
CA MET A 17 10.66 11.85 -3.54
C MET A 17 10.77 10.77 -4.62
N GLU A 18 11.68 10.90 -5.59
CA GLU A 18 11.95 9.83 -6.55
C GLU A 18 12.66 8.65 -5.85
N VAL A 19 13.62 8.95 -4.96
CA VAL A 19 14.29 7.92 -4.14
C VAL A 19 13.28 7.20 -3.24
N VAL A 20 12.41 7.95 -2.58
CA VAL A 20 11.35 7.37 -1.73
C VAL A 20 10.39 6.52 -2.57
N SER A 21 9.97 7.02 -3.73
CA SER A 21 9.08 6.30 -4.67
C SER A 21 9.70 4.96 -5.12
N HIS A 22 10.98 4.97 -5.49
CA HIS A 22 11.71 3.75 -5.84
C HIS A 22 11.85 2.79 -4.66
N ALA A 23 12.04 3.29 -3.44
CA ALA A 23 12.07 2.45 -2.25
C ALA A 23 10.73 1.75 -2.00
N VAL A 24 9.60 2.46 -2.14
CA VAL A 24 8.26 1.85 -2.02
C VAL A 24 8.04 0.80 -3.13
N ALA A 25 8.46 1.09 -4.36
CA ALA A 25 8.37 0.12 -5.46
C ALA A 25 9.25 -1.13 -5.24
N ALA A 26 10.42 -0.96 -4.61
CA ALA A 26 11.26 -2.08 -4.22
C ALA A 26 10.58 -2.93 -3.14
N LEU A 27 9.97 -2.32 -2.12
CA LEU A 27 9.20 -3.03 -1.10
C LEU A 27 8.02 -3.80 -1.70
N ASP A 28 7.29 -3.22 -2.65
CA ASP A 28 6.22 -3.90 -3.38
C ASP A 28 6.75 -5.13 -4.13
N SER A 29 7.87 -4.98 -4.84
CA SER A 29 8.51 -6.09 -5.55
C SER A 29 8.98 -7.21 -4.61
N LEU A 30 9.47 -6.83 -3.42
CA LEU A 30 9.88 -7.78 -2.39
C LEU A 30 8.71 -8.54 -1.78
N CYS A 31 7.55 -7.89 -1.60
CA CYS A 31 6.34 -8.56 -1.10
C CYS A 31 5.76 -9.57 -2.11
N ARG A 32 6.00 -9.36 -3.41
CA ARG A 32 5.52 -10.24 -4.50
C ARG A 32 6.47 -11.38 -4.85
N GLY A 33 7.71 -11.31 -4.43
CA GLY A 33 8.76 -12.23 -4.86
C GLY A 33 8.97 -13.38 -3.88
N ASP A 34 9.05 -14.61 -4.37
CA ASP A 34 9.40 -15.83 -3.60
C ASP A 34 10.84 -15.81 -3.01
N VAL A 35 11.61 -14.74 -3.22
CA VAL A 35 13.05 -14.71 -2.92
C VAL A 35 13.32 -14.40 -1.45
N LEU A 36 12.40 -13.67 -0.80
CA LEU A 36 12.48 -13.32 0.61
C LEU A 36 11.06 -13.46 1.16
N ASP A 37 10.84 -14.32 2.15
CA ASP A 37 9.56 -14.44 2.89
C ASP A 37 9.23 -13.12 3.64
N VAL A 38 8.97 -12.06 2.89
CA VAL A 38 8.73 -10.71 3.39
C VAL A 38 7.23 -10.56 3.57
N ASP A 39 6.80 -10.66 4.83
CA ASP A 39 5.41 -10.43 5.22
C ASP A 39 4.98 -9.00 4.86
N PHE A 40 4.03 -8.89 3.92
CA PHE A 40 3.40 -7.64 3.53
C PHE A 40 2.90 -6.84 4.75
N TYR A 41 2.29 -7.47 5.75
CA TYR A 41 1.75 -6.74 6.90
C TYR A 41 2.85 -6.20 7.84
N ALA A 42 4.04 -6.82 7.83
CA ALA A 42 5.22 -6.25 8.47
C ALA A 42 5.72 -5.01 7.69
N VAL A 43 5.80 -5.10 6.37
CA VAL A 43 6.18 -3.98 5.48
C VAL A 43 5.17 -2.84 5.58
N TRP A 44 3.88 -3.13 5.55
CA TRP A 44 2.80 -2.15 5.64
C TRP A 44 2.87 -1.38 6.95
N ARG A 45 3.04 -2.06 8.10
CA ARG A 45 3.19 -1.38 9.40
C ARG A 45 4.38 -0.43 9.42
N MET A 46 5.46 -0.77 8.74
CA MET A 46 6.65 0.07 8.64
C MET A 46 6.41 1.31 7.79
N VAL A 47 5.82 1.13 6.60
CA VAL A 47 5.48 2.20 5.66
C VAL A 47 4.43 3.15 6.24
N SER A 48 3.35 2.61 6.81
CA SER A 48 2.21 3.39 7.33
C SER A 48 2.44 4.08 8.66
N ARG A 49 3.29 3.55 9.56
CA ARG A 49 3.37 4.05 10.95
C ARG A 49 4.62 4.83 11.29
N LYS A 50 5.75 4.68 10.58
CA LYS A 50 7.04 5.13 11.14
C LYS A 50 8.09 5.69 10.18
N LYS A 51 7.99 5.47 8.86
CA LYS A 51 9.14 5.70 7.96
C LYS A 51 8.93 6.73 6.87
N LEU A 52 7.70 6.88 6.35
CA LEU A 52 7.40 7.92 5.38
C LEU A 52 7.18 9.26 6.08
N THR A 53 7.78 10.32 5.51
CA THR A 53 7.54 11.69 5.95
C THR A 53 6.15 12.16 5.50
N PRO A 54 5.56 13.17 6.17
CA PRO A 54 4.29 13.75 5.71
C PRO A 54 4.36 14.24 4.25
N GLN A 55 5.48 14.86 3.87
CA GLN A 55 5.73 15.31 2.50
C GLN A 55 5.69 14.15 1.49
N ALA A 56 6.26 12.99 1.84
CA ALA A 56 6.22 11.82 0.98
C ALA A 56 4.79 11.30 0.79
N MET A 57 3.95 11.35 1.83
CA MET A 57 2.54 10.93 1.75
C MET A 57 1.66 11.89 0.93
N GLU A 58 2.09 13.14 0.76
CA GLU A 58 1.43 14.13 -0.09
C GLU A 58 1.92 14.09 -1.55
N HIS A 59 3.07 13.48 -1.81
CA HIS A 59 3.64 13.40 -3.16
C HIS A 59 2.91 12.36 -4.02
N PRO A 60 2.27 12.74 -5.15
CA PRO A 60 1.45 11.83 -5.94
C PRO A 60 2.18 10.57 -6.44
N GLY A 61 3.46 10.72 -6.83
CA GLY A 61 4.26 9.60 -7.30
C GLY A 61 4.51 8.56 -6.21
N VAL A 62 4.80 9.01 -4.99
CA VAL A 62 5.02 8.12 -3.84
C VAL A 62 3.70 7.49 -3.43
N LEU A 63 2.65 8.30 -3.30
CA LEU A 63 1.34 7.82 -2.87
C LEU A 63 0.77 6.78 -3.84
N ALA A 64 0.95 6.95 -5.15
CA ALA A 64 0.54 5.95 -6.14
C ALA A 64 1.28 4.61 -5.96
N LYS A 65 2.58 4.63 -5.62
CA LYS A 65 3.33 3.40 -5.28
C LYS A 65 2.86 2.78 -3.98
N VAL A 66 2.52 3.59 -2.97
CA VAL A 66 1.92 3.08 -1.73
C VAL A 66 0.58 2.39 -2.01
N MET A 67 -0.28 2.97 -2.87
CA MET A 67 -1.54 2.32 -3.27
C MET A 67 -1.27 0.97 -3.96
N GLY A 68 -0.29 0.91 -4.87
CA GLY A 68 0.11 -0.36 -5.51
C GLY A 68 0.63 -1.41 -4.52
N LEU A 69 1.43 -0.99 -3.53
CA LEU A 69 1.94 -1.86 -2.46
C LEU A 69 0.79 -2.47 -1.64
N LEU A 70 -0.27 -1.70 -1.35
CA LEU A 70 -1.42 -2.16 -0.58
C LEU A 70 -2.18 -3.32 -1.23
N ALA A 71 -2.05 -3.50 -2.55
CA ALA A 71 -2.65 -4.62 -3.26
C ALA A 71 -2.17 -5.98 -2.74
N ASN A 72 -0.95 -6.07 -2.21
CA ASN A 72 -0.40 -7.32 -1.67
C ASN A 72 -1.15 -7.77 -0.39
N GLY A 73 -1.89 -6.87 0.27
CA GLY A 73 -2.77 -7.24 1.38
C GLY A 73 -3.93 -8.16 1.00
N ALA A 74 -4.19 -8.36 -0.30
CA ALA A 74 -5.21 -9.28 -0.77
C ALA A 74 -4.82 -10.75 -0.60
N GLU A 75 -3.53 -11.10 -0.72
CA GLU A 75 -3.05 -12.48 -0.70
C GLU A 75 -3.17 -13.12 0.69
N GLY A 76 -2.96 -12.34 1.76
CA GLY A 76 -3.08 -12.78 3.16
C GLY A 76 -4.38 -12.37 3.86
N ALA A 77 -5.38 -11.89 3.12
CA ALA A 77 -6.55 -11.24 3.71
C ALA A 77 -7.37 -12.16 4.63
N GLU A 78 -7.45 -13.46 4.33
CA GLU A 78 -8.19 -14.43 5.13
C GLU A 78 -7.55 -14.67 6.51
N GLU A 79 -6.22 -14.56 6.58
CA GLU A 79 -5.44 -14.82 7.79
C GLU A 79 -5.27 -13.54 8.64
N GLN A 80 -5.26 -12.37 7.98
CA GLN A 80 -5.05 -11.07 8.62
C GLN A 80 -6.10 -10.04 8.19
N LEU A 81 -7.37 -10.34 8.48
CA LEU A 81 -8.53 -9.53 8.09
C LEU A 81 -8.44 -8.06 8.50
N ASP A 82 -7.96 -7.75 9.71
CA ASP A 82 -7.86 -6.36 10.17
C ASP A 82 -6.80 -5.56 9.38
N GLY A 83 -5.68 -6.20 9.01
CA GLY A 83 -4.68 -5.57 8.16
C GLY A 83 -5.21 -5.34 6.73
N ALA A 84 -5.96 -6.32 6.20
CA ALA A 84 -6.60 -6.20 4.89
C ALA A 84 -7.66 -5.08 4.89
N ARG A 85 -8.45 -4.95 5.97
CA ARG A 85 -9.40 -3.84 6.16
C ARG A 85 -8.72 -2.48 6.14
N ASP A 86 -7.60 -2.32 6.84
CA ASP A 86 -6.85 -1.06 6.85
C ASP A 86 -6.31 -0.70 5.45
N ALA A 87 -5.86 -1.70 4.70
CA ALA A 87 -5.44 -1.54 3.31
C ALA A 87 -6.63 -1.08 2.43
N VAL A 88 -7.76 -1.79 2.51
CA VAL A 88 -8.98 -1.45 1.75
C VAL A 88 -9.48 -0.05 2.08
N LYS A 89 -9.53 0.34 3.37
CA LYS A 89 -9.94 1.69 3.78
C LYS A 89 -9.03 2.77 3.20
N SER A 90 -7.72 2.52 3.22
CA SER A 90 -6.72 3.46 2.68
C SER A 90 -6.86 3.62 1.16
N LEU A 91 -7.08 2.51 0.45
CA LEU A 91 -7.34 2.51 -0.99
C LEU A 91 -8.65 3.24 -1.32
N TRP A 92 -9.71 2.95 -0.57
CA TRP A 92 -11.04 3.54 -0.76
C TRP A 92 -11.04 5.06 -0.55
N ALA A 93 -10.33 5.55 0.46
CA ALA A 93 -10.16 6.97 0.71
C ALA A 93 -9.45 7.71 -0.45
N ASN A 94 -8.65 6.99 -1.26
CA ASN A 94 -7.88 7.54 -2.37
C ASN A 94 -8.51 7.30 -3.75
N ARG A 95 -9.66 6.63 -3.84
CA ARG A 95 -10.34 6.33 -5.11
C ARG A 95 -10.74 7.59 -5.91
N LEU A 96 -10.95 8.71 -5.22
CA LEU A 96 -11.32 10.02 -5.79
C LEU A 96 -10.19 11.06 -5.69
N ASN A 97 -8.95 10.63 -5.47
CA ASN A 97 -7.81 11.54 -5.36
C ASN A 97 -7.68 12.47 -6.60
N SER A 98 -7.25 13.72 -6.41
CA SER A 98 -7.12 14.67 -7.53
C SER A 98 -6.07 14.21 -8.55
N ALA A 99 -5.02 13.52 -8.11
CA ALA A 99 -3.99 12.96 -8.97
C ALA A 99 -4.49 11.69 -9.70
N PRO A 100 -4.51 11.67 -11.05
CA PRO A 100 -4.97 10.51 -11.81
C PRO A 100 -4.20 9.22 -11.51
N SER A 101 -2.87 9.31 -11.34
CA SER A 101 -2.01 8.16 -11.03
C SER A 101 -2.36 7.51 -9.69
N VAL A 102 -2.74 8.31 -8.69
CA VAL A 102 -3.14 7.80 -7.38
C VAL A 102 -4.50 7.11 -7.46
N ARG A 103 -5.47 7.70 -8.17
CA ARG A 103 -6.80 7.07 -8.38
C ARG A 103 -6.69 5.75 -9.10
N GLU A 104 -5.95 5.72 -10.21
CA GLU A 104 -5.75 4.52 -11.02
C GLU A 104 -5.14 3.39 -10.19
N ALA A 105 -4.08 3.70 -9.43
CA ALA A 105 -3.44 2.74 -8.55
C ALA A 105 -4.38 2.25 -7.44
N ALA A 106 -5.16 3.15 -6.83
CA ALA A 106 -6.11 2.81 -5.77
C ALA A 106 -7.22 1.87 -6.28
N LEU A 107 -7.88 2.22 -7.39
CA LEU A 107 -8.95 1.42 -8.00
C LEU A 107 -8.44 0.06 -8.49
N THR A 108 -7.28 0.04 -9.14
CA THR A 108 -6.66 -1.21 -9.61
C THR A 108 -6.32 -2.14 -8.45
N SER A 109 -5.85 -1.58 -7.33
CA SER A 109 -5.47 -2.36 -6.14
C SER A 109 -6.70 -2.87 -5.38
N LEU A 110 -7.80 -2.09 -5.33
CA LEU A 110 -9.08 -2.56 -4.78
C LEU A 110 -9.58 -3.80 -5.51
N GLY A 111 -9.44 -3.83 -6.84
CA GLY A 111 -9.83 -4.98 -7.67
C GLY A 111 -9.04 -6.27 -7.41
N LYS A 112 -8.05 -6.27 -6.51
CA LYS A 112 -7.34 -7.48 -6.07
C LYS A 112 -7.98 -8.16 -4.85
N PHE A 113 -8.77 -7.43 -4.06
CA PHE A 113 -9.42 -7.99 -2.88
C PHE A 113 -10.70 -8.73 -3.27
N LYS A 114 -10.99 -9.82 -2.55
CA LYS A 114 -12.25 -10.57 -2.71
C LYS A 114 -13.45 -9.73 -2.24
N SER A 115 -14.63 -9.97 -2.80
CA SER A 115 -15.85 -9.21 -2.50
C SER A 115 -16.16 -9.20 -1.00
N GLU A 116 -15.99 -10.34 -0.35
CA GLU A 116 -16.29 -10.52 1.08
C GLU A 116 -15.41 -9.62 1.96
N VAL A 117 -14.14 -9.43 1.55
CA VAL A 117 -13.21 -8.55 2.26
C VAL A 117 -13.58 -7.09 2.02
N LEU A 118 -13.96 -6.73 0.79
CA LEU A 118 -14.40 -5.37 0.46
C LEU A 118 -15.66 -4.99 1.24
N GLU A 119 -16.69 -5.84 1.22
CA GLU A 119 -17.95 -5.66 1.95
C GLU A 119 -17.71 -5.53 3.46
N ALA A 120 -16.82 -6.36 4.02
CA ALA A 120 -16.50 -6.32 5.45
C ALA A 120 -15.59 -5.14 5.87
N SER A 121 -15.14 -4.32 4.93
CA SER A 121 -14.18 -3.22 5.17
C SER A 121 -14.75 -1.83 4.90
N LEU A 122 -15.75 -1.74 4.03
CA LEU A 122 -16.36 -0.49 3.58
C LEU A 122 -17.63 -0.18 4.38
N PRO A 123 -17.93 1.10 4.65
CA PRO A 123 -19.19 1.47 5.31
C PRO A 123 -20.40 1.09 4.43
N GLU A 124 -21.44 0.50 5.04
CA GLU A 124 -22.65 0.00 4.35
C GLU A 124 -23.34 1.08 3.49
N GLU A 125 -23.27 2.34 3.93
CA GLU A 125 -23.88 3.51 3.26
C GLU A 125 -23.27 3.81 1.88
N GLU A 126 -22.05 3.32 1.58
CA GLU A 126 -21.37 3.53 0.30
C GLU A 126 -21.48 2.33 -0.66
N LEU A 127 -22.05 1.20 -0.21
CA LEU A 127 -22.27 0.00 -1.04
C LEU A 127 -23.64 -0.02 -1.75
N THR A 128 -24.56 0.88 -1.37
CA THR A 128 -25.94 0.94 -1.89
C THR A 128 -26.22 2.17 -2.77
N ALA A 129 -25.20 2.94 -3.13
CA ALA A 129 -25.35 4.09 -4.02
C ALA A 129 -25.34 3.62 -5.49
N ASP A 130 -26.50 3.15 -5.95
CA ASP A 130 -26.85 2.99 -7.39
C ASP A 130 -26.87 4.34 -8.12
#